data_AF-M5BHS5-F1
#
_entry.id   AF-M5BHS5-F1
#
_cell.length_a   1.000
_cell.length_b   1.000
_cell.length_c   1.000
_cell.angle_alpha   90.00
_cell.angle_beta   90.00
_cell.angle_gamma   90.00
#
_symmetry.space_group_name_H-M   'P 1'
#
loop_
_entity.id
_entity.type
_entity.pdbx_description
1 polymer ?
#
loop_
_entity_poly.entity_id
_entity_poly.type
_entity_poly.pdbx_seq_one_letter_code
_entity_poly.pdbx_strand_id
1 'polypeptide(L)'
;MYLVVLGIGGKHLTSGDSESQPLAPARSVLSFGATVAAFIISYAALMSDYTNYMRADVASYLGLLLPTASVQLIGAAFAASLSSNPSWMAGYEAGGPGGLVDAILSPSKGFGKFLTVLLALTQPATDNLGDSIQGPTLYSFSISSQVVLPFSARVPRYAFSIAGTGILIPLAIVGSTRFEETLVDFLGLVGYWSTTFIGVVAVEHVVFRRGDWAAYDISDWNTPKKLPPGIAAIGACVCPFGLIVPCMDQVWFTGPIARTTGDIGFEVGLVLSGLLYIPFRALEKRVFRK
;
A
#
# COMPACT_ATOMS: atom_id res chain seq x y z
N MET A 1 -18.07 -9.41 -7.46
CA MET A 1 -18.62 -9.33 -6.09
C MET A 1 -19.00 -7.90 -5.71
N TYR A 2 -18.09 -6.91 -5.74
CA TYR A 2 -18.42 -5.51 -5.42
C TYR A 2 -19.60 -4.91 -6.23
N LEU A 3 -19.74 -5.29 -7.50
CA LEU A 3 -20.93 -4.92 -8.31
C LEU A 3 -22.25 -5.52 -7.78
N VAL A 4 -22.19 -6.70 -7.18
CA VAL A 4 -23.36 -7.36 -6.58
C VAL A 4 -23.74 -6.67 -5.26
N VAL A 5 -22.74 -6.30 -4.46
CA VAL A 5 -22.92 -5.46 -3.26
C VAL A 5 -23.56 -4.13 -3.64
N LEU A 6 -23.06 -3.47 -4.70
CA LEU A 6 -23.63 -2.24 -5.22
C LEU A 6 -25.06 -2.44 -5.75
N GLY A 7 -25.34 -3.56 -6.43
CA GLY A 7 -26.68 -3.86 -6.95
C GLY A 7 -27.73 -4.10 -5.85
N ILE A 8 -27.35 -4.73 -4.74
CA ILE A 8 -28.26 -5.05 -3.63
C ILE A 8 -28.38 -3.86 -2.66
N GLY A 9 -27.24 -3.27 -2.29
CA GLY A 9 -27.14 -2.19 -1.31
C GLY A 9 -27.32 -0.79 -1.90
N GLY A 10 -27.17 -0.61 -3.22
CA GLY A 10 -27.14 0.71 -3.86
C GLY A 10 -28.38 1.57 -3.62
N LYS A 11 -29.56 0.95 -3.53
CA LYS A 11 -30.83 1.65 -3.24
C LYS A 11 -30.93 2.20 -1.81
N HIS A 12 -30.04 1.76 -0.92
CA HIS A 12 -29.96 2.16 0.49
C HIS A 12 -28.76 3.11 0.74
N LEU A 13 -28.02 3.45 -0.32
CA LEU A 13 -26.98 4.48 -0.24
C LEU A 13 -27.67 5.84 -0.10
N THR A 14 -27.33 6.53 0.97
CA THR A 14 -27.82 7.87 1.27
C THR A 14 -26.66 8.84 1.18
N SER A 15 -26.88 10.02 0.62
CA SER A 15 -26.05 11.18 0.93
C SER A 15 -26.41 11.56 2.37
N GLY A 16 -25.84 10.86 3.36
CA GLY A 16 -26.17 11.05 4.77
C GLY A 16 -26.23 12.53 5.11
N ASP A 17 -27.22 12.96 5.90
CA ASP A 17 -27.63 14.35 6.20
C ASP A 17 -26.52 15.40 5.96
N SER A 18 -26.32 15.75 4.70
CA SER A 18 -25.12 16.49 4.25
C SER A 18 -25.23 17.98 4.52
N GLU A 19 -26.40 18.45 4.95
CA GLU A 19 -26.69 19.87 5.19
C GLU A 19 -26.30 20.35 6.59
N SER A 20 -25.98 19.47 7.56
CA SER A 20 -25.69 19.88 8.95
C SER A 20 -24.40 19.33 9.56
N GLN A 21 -23.61 18.54 8.82
CA GLN A 21 -22.33 18.01 9.33
C GLN A 21 -21.23 19.08 9.20
N PRO A 22 -20.47 19.39 10.28
CA PRO A 22 -19.35 20.30 10.17
C PRO A 22 -18.30 19.75 9.20
N LEU A 23 -17.62 20.64 8.48
CA LEU A 23 -16.51 20.26 7.59
C LEU A 23 -15.52 19.38 8.36
N ALA A 24 -15.09 18.28 7.73
CA ALA A 24 -14.13 17.38 8.32
C ALA A 24 -12.86 18.14 8.73
N PRO A 25 -12.36 17.96 9.96
CA PRO A 25 -11.17 18.66 10.41
C PRO A 25 -9.97 18.28 9.53
N ALA A 26 -9.08 19.25 9.27
CA ALA A 26 -7.94 19.07 8.37
C ALA A 26 -7.08 17.85 8.71
N ARG A 27 -6.91 17.55 10.00
CA ARG A 27 -6.23 16.35 10.50
C ARG A 27 -6.83 15.06 9.95
N SER A 28 -8.15 14.90 9.98
CA SER A 28 -8.83 13.70 9.48
C SER A 28 -8.69 13.55 7.96
N VAL A 29 -8.72 14.67 7.23
CA VAL A 29 -8.54 14.67 5.77
C VAL A 29 -7.11 14.26 5.39
N LEU A 30 -6.11 14.82 6.08
CA LEU A 30 -4.71 14.48 5.86
C LEU A 30 -4.41 13.03 6.22
N SER A 31 -4.85 12.55 7.39
CA SER A 31 -4.67 11.16 7.78
C SER A 31 -5.34 10.19 6.81
N PHE A 32 -6.56 10.48 6.35
CA PHE A 32 -7.23 9.66 5.33
C PHE A 32 -6.45 9.65 4.01
N GLY A 33 -6.00 10.83 3.55
CA GLY A 33 -5.17 10.95 2.35
C GLY A 33 -3.86 10.17 2.46
N ALA A 34 -3.18 10.24 3.61
CA ALA A 34 -1.96 9.51 3.88
C ALA A 34 -2.18 7.99 3.84
N THR A 35 -3.26 7.47 4.44
CA THR A 35 -3.60 6.04 4.38
C THR A 35 -3.86 5.56 2.94
N VAL A 36 -4.63 6.33 2.15
CA VAL A 36 -4.90 6.01 0.74
C VAL A 36 -3.62 6.05 -0.09
N ALA A 37 -2.79 7.08 0.11
CA ALA A 37 -1.52 7.23 -0.59
C ALA A 37 -0.57 6.07 -0.26
N ALA A 38 -0.44 5.70 1.01
CA ALA A 38 0.39 4.60 1.46
C ALA A 38 0.00 3.25 0.81
N PHE A 39 -1.30 2.98 0.72
CA PHE A 39 -1.81 1.79 0.04
C PHE A 39 -1.34 1.73 -1.43
N ILE A 40 -1.51 2.81 -2.18
CA ILE A 40 -1.18 2.85 -3.62
C ILE A 40 0.34 2.83 -3.85
N ILE A 41 1.08 3.63 -3.10
CA ILE A 41 2.52 3.83 -3.28
C ILE A 41 3.31 2.57 -2.92
N SER A 42 2.83 1.76 -1.97
CA SER A 42 3.46 0.47 -1.64
C SER A 42 3.66 -0.44 -2.86
N TYR A 43 2.77 -0.32 -3.86
CA TYR A 43 2.83 -1.12 -5.07
C TYR A 43 3.98 -0.70 -6.00
N ALA A 44 4.45 0.55 -5.93
CA ALA A 44 5.50 1.06 -6.79
C ALA A 44 6.81 0.26 -6.68
N ALA A 45 7.14 -0.25 -5.49
CA ALA A 45 8.32 -1.08 -5.27
C ALA A 45 8.21 -2.49 -5.88
N LEU A 46 6.99 -2.96 -6.18
CA LEU A 46 6.71 -4.29 -6.71
C LEU A 46 6.43 -4.26 -8.22
N MET A 47 6.07 -3.09 -8.76
CA MET A 47 5.62 -2.94 -10.15
C MET A 47 6.63 -3.44 -11.19
N SER A 48 7.93 -3.30 -10.92
CA SER A 48 8.96 -3.79 -11.84
C SER A 48 8.86 -5.29 -12.10
N ASP A 49 8.34 -6.08 -11.15
CA ASP A 49 8.28 -7.53 -11.30
C ASP A 49 7.23 -7.96 -12.33
N TYR A 50 6.15 -7.18 -12.50
CA TYR A 50 5.02 -7.49 -13.38
C TYR A 50 5.04 -6.74 -14.69
N THR A 51 5.68 -5.57 -14.72
CA THR A 51 5.64 -4.66 -15.88
C THR A 51 6.82 -4.80 -16.82
N ASN A 52 7.75 -5.73 -16.56
CA ASN A 52 8.93 -5.96 -17.41
C ASN A 52 8.59 -6.20 -18.90
N TYR A 53 7.42 -6.76 -19.20
CA TYR A 53 6.95 -7.02 -20.57
C TYR A 53 5.91 -6.02 -21.06
N MET A 54 5.51 -5.06 -20.22
CA MET A 54 4.52 -4.04 -20.57
C MET A 54 5.22 -2.80 -21.11
N ARG A 55 4.61 -2.16 -22.11
CA ARG A 55 5.04 -0.82 -22.51
C ARG A 55 4.53 0.15 -21.45
N ALA A 56 5.42 0.96 -20.89
CA ALA A 56 5.06 2.03 -19.98
C ALA A 56 4.24 3.10 -20.74
N ASP A 57 2.94 2.90 -20.81
CA ASP A 57 1.99 3.76 -21.49
C ASP A 57 0.88 4.25 -20.55
N VAL A 58 0.06 5.17 -21.05
CA VAL A 58 -1.08 5.72 -20.30
C VAL A 58 -2.09 4.62 -19.95
N ALA A 59 -2.16 3.54 -20.73
CA ALA A 59 -3.09 2.43 -20.46
C ALA A 59 -2.71 1.67 -19.18
N SER A 60 -1.42 1.49 -18.91
CA SER A 60 -0.93 0.87 -17.67
C SER A 60 -1.29 1.71 -16.43
N TYR A 61 -1.18 3.04 -16.54
CA TYR A 61 -1.57 3.95 -15.46
C TYR A 61 -3.10 3.97 -15.22
N LEU A 62 -3.90 4.05 -16.29
CA LEU A 62 -5.36 4.03 -16.20
C LEU A 62 -5.88 2.67 -15.72
N GLY A 63 -5.20 1.59 -16.08
CA GLY A 63 -5.51 0.22 -15.63
C GLY A 63 -5.33 0.03 -14.12
N LEU A 64 -4.46 0.80 -13.48
CA LEU A 64 -4.33 0.82 -12.02
C LEU A 64 -5.28 1.82 -11.36
N LEU A 65 -5.38 3.03 -11.90
CA LEU A 65 -6.13 4.12 -11.28
C LEU A 65 -7.63 3.84 -11.27
N LEU A 66 -8.22 3.46 -12.40
CA LEU A 66 -9.67 3.34 -12.53
C LEU A 66 -10.26 2.25 -11.63
N PRO A 67 -9.73 1.01 -11.60
CA PRO A 67 -10.28 -0.02 -10.71
C PRO A 67 -10.09 0.32 -9.23
N THR A 68 -8.90 0.80 -8.84
CA THR A 68 -8.60 1.14 -7.45
C THR A 68 -9.47 2.28 -6.94
N ALA A 69 -9.57 3.37 -7.70
CA ALA A 69 -10.43 4.50 -7.35
C ALA A 69 -11.91 4.07 -7.26
N SER A 70 -12.38 3.27 -8.22
CA SER A 70 -13.78 2.80 -8.23
C SER A 70 -14.12 1.98 -6.98
N VAL A 71 -13.27 1.05 -6.56
CA VAL A 71 -13.50 0.22 -5.37
C VAL A 71 -13.44 1.05 -4.09
N GLN A 72 -12.49 1.99 -3.98
CA GLN A 72 -12.40 2.88 -2.82
C GLN A 72 -13.61 3.80 -2.70
N LEU A 73 -14.11 4.34 -3.80
CA LEU A 73 -15.32 5.17 -3.83
C LEU A 73 -16.57 4.37 -3.41
N ILE A 74 -16.69 3.12 -3.86
CA ILE A 74 -17.77 2.24 -3.42
C ILE A 74 -17.69 2.03 -1.89
N GLY A 75 -16.50 1.73 -1.36
CA GLY A 75 -16.29 1.58 0.08
C GLY A 75 -16.66 2.85 0.87
N ALA A 76 -16.23 4.02 0.39
CA ALA A 76 -16.56 5.31 1.00
C ALA A 76 -18.07 5.60 1.00
N ALA A 77 -18.78 5.27 -0.09
CA ALA A 77 -20.23 5.46 -0.18
C ALA A 77 -20.99 4.59 0.84
N PHE A 78 -20.58 3.32 1.01
CA PHE A 78 -21.16 2.44 2.02
C PHE A 78 -20.82 2.89 3.44
N ALA A 79 -19.58 3.33 3.70
CA ALA A 79 -19.18 3.86 5.00
C ALA A 79 -19.98 5.12 5.37
N ALA A 80 -20.20 6.04 4.42
CA ALA A 80 -21.01 7.24 4.62
C ALA A 80 -22.49 6.93 4.93
N SER A 81 -22.99 5.78 4.46
CA SER A 81 -24.39 5.35 4.64
C SER A 81 -24.62 4.48 5.88
N LEU A 82 -23.57 4.21 6.68
CA LEU A 82 -23.66 3.36 7.89
C LEU A 82 -24.62 3.95 8.92
N SER A 83 -24.54 5.26 9.17
CA SER A 83 -25.38 5.95 10.17
C SER A 83 -26.87 5.92 9.81
N SER A 84 -27.20 5.87 8.52
CA SER A 84 -28.58 5.80 8.03
C SER A 84 -29.18 4.38 8.07
N ASN A 85 -28.36 3.34 8.25
CA ASN A 85 -28.79 1.94 8.15
C ASN A 85 -28.38 1.14 9.41
N PRO A 86 -29.28 1.00 10.41
CA PRO A 86 -28.96 0.32 11.68
C PRO A 86 -28.48 -1.12 11.52
N SER A 87 -28.97 -1.86 10.52
CA SER A 87 -28.51 -3.22 10.24
C SER A 87 -27.07 -3.28 9.71
N TRP A 88 -26.66 -2.28 8.93
CA TRP A 88 -25.30 -2.17 8.42
C TRP A 88 -24.33 -1.75 9.52
N MET A 89 -24.75 -0.84 10.39
CA MET A 89 -23.98 -0.45 11.59
C MET A 89 -23.78 -1.63 12.53
N ALA A 90 -24.83 -2.40 12.84
CA ALA A 90 -24.70 -3.60 13.67
C ALA A 90 -23.79 -4.66 13.03
N GLY A 91 -23.85 -4.83 11.70
CA GLY A 91 -22.93 -5.71 10.97
C GLY A 91 -21.48 -5.25 11.04
N TYR A 92 -21.25 -3.94 10.89
CA TYR A 92 -19.92 -3.34 11.00
C TYR A 92 -19.35 -3.47 12.42
N GLU A 93 -20.13 -3.22 13.47
CA GLU A 93 -19.68 -3.39 14.85
C GLU A 93 -19.36 -4.85 15.19
N ALA A 94 -20.08 -5.81 14.60
CA ALA A 94 -19.89 -7.22 14.87
C ALA A 94 -18.67 -7.83 14.16
N GLY A 95 -18.26 -7.31 13.00
CA GLY A 95 -17.26 -7.95 12.14
C GLY A 95 -16.49 -7.01 11.21
N GLY A 96 -16.47 -5.71 11.51
CA GLY A 96 -15.83 -4.68 10.70
C GLY A 96 -16.33 -4.65 9.25
N PRO A 97 -15.44 -4.37 8.27
CA PRO A 97 -15.81 -4.32 6.85
C PRO A 97 -16.40 -5.64 6.32
N GLY A 98 -15.96 -6.79 6.85
CA GLY A 98 -16.49 -8.10 6.46
C GLY A 98 -17.93 -8.31 6.95
N GLY A 99 -18.22 -7.88 8.19
CA GLY A 99 -19.58 -7.91 8.74
C GLY A 99 -20.53 -6.93 8.04
N LEU A 100 -20.03 -5.78 7.60
CA LEU A 100 -20.79 -4.85 6.75
C LEU A 100 -21.20 -5.49 5.43
N VAL A 101 -20.26 -6.15 4.74
CA VAL A 101 -20.55 -6.86 3.49
C VAL A 101 -21.62 -7.94 3.71
N ASP A 102 -21.52 -8.72 4.78
CA ASP A 102 -22.52 -9.75 5.11
C ASP A 102 -23.89 -9.12 5.39
N ALA A 103 -23.93 -8.00 6.12
CA ALA A 103 -25.17 -7.27 6.40
C ALA A 103 -25.84 -6.73 5.11
N ILE A 104 -25.06 -6.22 4.15
CA ILE A 104 -25.58 -5.76 2.85
C ILE A 104 -26.14 -6.94 2.03
N LEU A 105 -25.50 -8.11 2.11
CA LEU A 105 -25.90 -9.31 1.37
C LEU A 105 -27.02 -10.11 2.06
N SER A 106 -27.30 -9.84 3.34
CA SER A 106 -28.33 -10.51 4.13
C SER A 106 -29.74 -10.58 3.49
N PRO A 107 -30.21 -9.58 2.70
CA PRO A 107 -31.51 -9.68 2.01
C PRO A 107 -31.57 -10.82 0.99
N SER A 108 -30.42 -11.27 0.48
CA SER A 108 -30.30 -12.39 -0.47
C SER A 108 -30.25 -13.77 0.22
N LYS A 109 -30.45 -13.82 1.55
CA LYS A 109 -30.52 -15.05 2.37
C LYS A 109 -29.32 -15.97 2.10
N GLY A 110 -29.56 -17.25 1.75
CA GLY A 110 -28.52 -18.25 1.54
C GLY A 110 -27.54 -17.91 0.40
N PHE A 111 -28.01 -17.20 -0.64
CA PHE A 111 -27.14 -16.75 -1.71
C PHE A 111 -26.18 -15.64 -1.24
N GLY A 112 -26.64 -14.76 -0.35
CA GLY A 112 -25.79 -13.76 0.29
C GLY A 112 -24.63 -14.41 1.07
N LYS A 113 -24.93 -15.40 1.92
CA LYS A 113 -23.91 -16.16 2.65
C LYS A 113 -22.92 -16.88 1.72
N PHE A 114 -23.42 -17.47 0.62
CA PHE A 114 -22.56 -18.09 -0.39
C PHE A 114 -21.61 -17.07 -1.02
N LEU A 115 -22.10 -15.86 -1.35
CA LEU A 115 -21.27 -14.79 -1.89
C LEU A 115 -20.26 -14.25 -0.87
N THR A 116 -20.62 -14.15 0.41
CA THR A 116 -19.69 -13.77 1.49
C THR A 116 -18.57 -14.80 1.63
N VAL A 117 -18.90 -16.10 1.61
CA VAL A 117 -17.89 -17.17 1.61
C VAL A 117 -17.04 -17.12 0.35
N LEU A 118 -17.63 -16.90 -0.83
CA LEU A 118 -16.89 -16.76 -2.07
C LEU A 118 -15.93 -15.57 -2.01
N LEU A 119 -16.33 -14.43 -1.44
CA LEU A 119 -15.45 -13.28 -1.22
C LEU A 119 -14.28 -13.66 -0.29
N ALA A 120 -14.60 -14.27 0.85
CA ALA A 120 -13.61 -14.70 1.83
C ALA A 120 -12.61 -15.72 1.26
N LEU A 121 -13.06 -16.59 0.34
CA LEU A 121 -12.21 -17.55 -0.36
C LEU A 121 -11.51 -16.93 -1.56
N THR A 122 -12.05 -15.89 -2.22
CA THR A 122 -11.38 -15.27 -3.36
C THR A 122 -10.03 -14.66 -2.96
N GLN A 123 -9.92 -14.12 -1.74
CA GLN A 123 -8.64 -13.57 -1.24
C GLN A 123 -7.52 -14.63 -1.13
N PRO A 124 -7.72 -15.80 -0.50
CA PRO A 124 -6.69 -16.84 -0.33
C PRO A 124 -6.77 -18.05 -1.28
N ALA A 125 -7.80 -18.22 -2.12
CA ALA A 125 -7.98 -19.43 -2.94
C ALA A 125 -7.59 -19.24 -4.43
N THR A 126 -7.23 -18.03 -4.85
CA THR A 126 -6.94 -17.72 -6.27
C THR A 126 -5.45 -17.51 -6.57
N ASP A 127 -4.58 -18.05 -5.71
CA ASP A 127 -3.12 -17.97 -5.77
C ASP A 127 -2.55 -18.55 -7.07
N ASN A 128 -3.27 -19.50 -7.68
CA ASN A 128 -2.87 -20.18 -8.92
C ASN A 128 -3.45 -19.55 -10.20
N LEU A 129 -4.31 -18.54 -10.10
CA LEU A 129 -5.01 -17.96 -11.25
C LEU A 129 -4.79 -16.46 -11.41
N GLY A 130 -3.60 -15.92 -11.07
CA GLY A 130 -3.11 -14.60 -11.50
C GLY A 130 -3.88 -13.33 -11.07
N ASP A 131 -5.14 -13.43 -10.65
CA ASP A 131 -6.07 -12.31 -10.44
C ASP A 131 -6.24 -11.93 -8.97
N SER A 132 -5.60 -12.65 -8.04
CA SER A 132 -5.61 -12.34 -6.61
C SER A 132 -4.46 -11.39 -6.24
N ILE A 133 -4.68 -10.50 -5.27
CA ILE A 133 -3.67 -9.53 -4.81
C ILE A 133 -2.50 -10.22 -4.08
N GLN A 134 -2.71 -11.43 -3.54
CA GLN A 134 -1.67 -12.17 -2.80
C GLN A 134 -0.66 -12.88 -3.72
N GLY A 135 -1.08 -13.31 -4.91
CA GLY A 135 -0.20 -13.95 -5.89
C GLY A 135 1.00 -13.07 -6.27
N PRO A 136 0.77 -11.82 -6.72
CA PRO A 136 1.81 -10.84 -6.96
C PRO A 136 2.68 -10.62 -5.71
N THR A 137 2.13 -10.23 -4.56
CA THR A 137 2.98 -9.89 -3.41
C THR A 137 3.90 -11.04 -2.95
N LEU A 138 3.43 -12.29 -2.99
CA LEU A 138 4.26 -13.48 -2.72
C LEU A 138 5.26 -13.79 -3.84
N TYR A 139 4.93 -13.50 -5.10
CA TYR A 139 5.86 -13.58 -6.23
C TYR A 139 7.02 -12.60 -6.07
N SER A 140 6.72 -11.32 -5.82
CA SER A 140 7.74 -10.29 -5.53
C SER A 140 8.58 -10.64 -4.31
N PHE A 141 7.95 -11.16 -3.25
CA PHE A 141 8.68 -11.61 -2.05
C PHE A 141 9.70 -12.72 -2.38
N SER A 142 9.32 -13.65 -3.25
CA SER A 142 10.18 -14.75 -3.68
C SER A 142 11.37 -14.24 -4.50
N ILE A 143 11.13 -13.32 -5.44
CA ILE A 143 12.20 -12.68 -6.24
C ILE A 143 13.13 -11.86 -5.33
N SER A 144 12.57 -11.01 -4.48
CA SER A 144 13.34 -10.17 -3.55
C SER A 144 14.23 -11.02 -2.63
N SER A 145 13.70 -12.15 -2.13
CA SER A 145 14.47 -13.08 -1.30
C SER A 145 15.64 -13.71 -2.05
N GLN A 146 15.48 -14.02 -3.34
CA GLN A 146 16.55 -14.55 -4.19
C GLN A 146 17.61 -13.50 -4.55
N VAL A 147 17.22 -12.23 -4.65
CA VAL A 147 18.15 -11.10 -4.86
C VAL A 147 18.97 -10.81 -3.60
N VAL A 148 18.35 -10.79 -2.43
CA VAL A 148 19.02 -10.51 -1.15
C VAL A 148 19.91 -11.68 -0.70
N LEU A 149 19.49 -12.92 -0.96
CA LEU A 149 20.19 -14.14 -0.58
C LEU A 149 20.56 -14.96 -1.84
N PRO A 150 21.67 -14.64 -2.54
CA PRO A 150 22.03 -15.30 -3.79
C PRO A 150 22.21 -16.82 -3.68
N PHE A 151 22.56 -17.34 -2.50
CA PHE A 151 22.66 -18.78 -2.26
C PHE A 151 21.30 -19.49 -2.32
N SER A 152 20.22 -18.74 -2.04
CA SER A 152 18.84 -19.22 -2.03
C SER A 152 18.20 -19.20 -3.43
N ALA A 153 18.92 -18.73 -4.46
CA ALA A 153 18.49 -18.80 -5.87
C ALA A 153 18.32 -20.24 -6.38
N ARG A 154 18.90 -21.24 -5.69
CA ARG A 154 18.71 -22.67 -5.99
C ARG A 154 17.41 -23.24 -5.42
N VAL A 155 16.78 -22.53 -4.48
CA VAL A 155 15.52 -22.95 -3.87
C VAL A 155 14.38 -22.61 -4.82
N PRO A 156 13.48 -23.56 -5.11
CA PRO A 156 12.36 -23.30 -5.99
C PRO A 156 11.43 -22.23 -5.38
N ARG A 157 10.91 -21.34 -6.23
CA ARG A 157 10.17 -20.14 -5.81
C ARG A 157 8.98 -20.43 -4.91
N TYR A 158 8.26 -21.52 -5.15
CA TYR A 158 7.11 -21.91 -4.34
C TYR A 158 7.46 -22.13 -2.87
N ALA A 159 8.70 -22.50 -2.53
CA ALA A 159 9.11 -22.69 -1.13
C ALA A 159 9.11 -21.37 -0.35
N PHE A 160 9.49 -20.26 -0.98
CA PHE A 160 9.40 -18.93 -0.37
C PHE A 160 7.96 -18.46 -0.23
N SER A 161 7.11 -18.77 -1.22
CA SER A 161 5.68 -18.46 -1.13
C SER A 161 5.02 -19.24 0.01
N ILE A 162 5.31 -20.54 0.17
CA ILE A 162 4.81 -21.35 1.29
C ILE A 162 5.31 -20.80 2.63
N ALA A 163 6.59 -20.45 2.73
CA ALA A 163 7.14 -19.87 3.95
C ALA A 163 6.49 -18.52 4.28
N GLY A 164 6.32 -17.64 3.28
CA GLY A 164 5.62 -16.37 3.41
C GLY A 164 4.19 -16.55 3.91
N THR A 165 3.42 -17.44 3.28
CA THR A 165 2.06 -17.79 3.73
C THR A 165 2.05 -18.34 5.15
N GLY A 166 3.02 -19.19 5.51
CA GLY A 166 3.16 -19.72 6.86
C GLY A 166 3.41 -18.66 7.93
N ILE A 167 4.06 -17.54 7.57
CA ILE A 167 4.26 -16.38 8.45
C ILE A 167 3.01 -15.49 8.48
N LEU A 168 2.37 -15.29 7.32
CA LEU A 168 1.18 -14.44 7.18
C LEU A 168 -0.03 -15.01 7.92
N ILE A 169 -0.21 -16.34 7.98
CA ILE A 169 -1.36 -16.96 8.66
C ILE A 169 -1.40 -16.60 10.16
N PRO A 170 -0.35 -16.82 10.98
CA PRO A 170 -0.34 -16.40 12.38
C PRO A 170 -0.54 -14.89 12.54
N LEU A 171 0.11 -14.08 11.70
CA LEU A 171 -0.05 -12.62 11.74
C LEU A 171 -1.50 -12.20 11.44
N ALA A 172 -2.15 -12.83 10.48
CA ALA A 172 -3.54 -12.59 10.13
C ALA A 172 -4.50 -13.05 11.26
N ILE A 173 -4.22 -14.17 11.91
CA ILE A 173 -5.02 -14.63 13.07
C ILE A 173 -4.96 -13.59 14.20
N VAL A 174 -3.76 -13.11 14.55
CA VAL A 174 -3.60 -12.09 15.59
C VAL A 174 -4.22 -10.76 15.16
N GLY A 175 -3.93 -10.31 13.94
CA GLY A 175 -4.45 -9.07 13.38
C GLY A 175 -5.97 -9.06 13.23
N SER A 176 -6.60 -10.24 13.03
CA SER A 176 -8.06 -10.35 12.92
C SER A 176 -8.80 -9.87 14.18
N THR A 177 -8.16 -9.92 15.34
CA THR A 177 -8.77 -9.46 16.60
C THR A 177 -8.92 -7.94 16.67
N ARG A 178 -8.10 -7.19 15.92
CA ARG A 178 -8.09 -5.72 15.84
C ARG A 178 -7.82 -5.27 14.42
N PHE A 179 -8.63 -5.75 13.49
CA PHE A 179 -8.34 -5.67 12.06
C PHE A 179 -8.11 -4.23 11.57
N GLU A 180 -8.98 -3.29 11.94
CA GLU A 180 -8.92 -1.90 11.45
C GLU A 180 -7.69 -1.17 12.00
N GLU A 181 -7.45 -1.23 13.31
CA GLU A 181 -6.25 -0.63 13.94
C GLU A 181 -4.98 -1.19 13.32
N THR A 182 -4.91 -2.52 13.20
CA THR A 182 -3.77 -3.23 12.62
C THR A 182 -3.54 -2.81 11.17
N LEU A 183 -4.60 -2.73 10.36
CA LEU A 183 -4.52 -2.34 8.96
C LEU A 183 -4.00 -0.90 8.80
N VAL A 184 -4.55 0.05 9.56
CA VAL A 184 -4.13 1.46 9.48
C VAL A 184 -2.67 1.61 9.90
N ASP A 185 -2.26 0.97 11.00
CA ASP A 185 -0.86 1.02 11.47
C ASP A 185 0.12 0.43 10.44
N PHE A 186 -0.21 -0.73 9.87
CA PHE A 186 0.62 -1.34 8.83
C PHE A 186 0.68 -0.48 7.57
N LEU A 187 -0.45 0.09 7.13
CA LEU A 187 -0.48 0.99 5.98
C LEU A 187 0.37 2.24 6.24
N GLY A 188 0.28 2.85 7.43
CA GLY A 188 1.12 3.98 7.81
C GLY A 188 2.61 3.64 7.70
N LEU A 189 3.04 2.53 8.33
CA LEU A 189 4.44 2.10 8.31
C LEU A 189 4.95 1.83 6.89
N VAL A 190 4.17 1.11 6.08
CA VAL A 190 4.50 0.84 4.68
C VAL A 190 4.56 2.14 3.87
N GLY A 191 3.66 3.09 4.15
CA GLY A 191 3.65 4.43 3.56
C GLY A 191 4.94 5.18 3.80
N TYR A 192 5.39 5.28 5.06
CA TYR A 192 6.61 6.02 5.41
C TYR A 192 7.87 5.46 4.74
N TRP A 193 8.00 4.14 4.70
CA TRP A 193 9.11 3.54 3.98
C TRP A 193 9.01 3.79 2.47
N SER A 194 7.84 3.57 1.88
CA SER A 194 7.65 3.68 0.44
C SER A 194 7.82 5.12 -0.08
N THR A 195 7.45 6.14 0.69
CA THR A 195 7.69 7.55 0.33
C THR A 195 9.16 7.89 0.31
N THR A 196 9.93 7.39 1.30
CA THR A 196 11.37 7.62 1.31
C THR A 196 12.03 6.98 0.09
N PHE A 197 11.62 5.76 -0.26
CA PHE A 197 12.08 5.05 -1.46
C PHE A 197 11.76 5.81 -2.76
N ILE A 198 10.50 6.24 -2.94
CA ILE A 198 10.09 7.00 -4.12
C ILE A 198 10.85 8.33 -4.21
N GLY A 199 11.02 9.05 -3.09
CA GLY A 199 11.77 10.31 -3.07
C GLY A 199 13.21 10.13 -3.54
N VAL A 200 13.89 9.07 -3.09
CA VAL A 200 15.25 8.72 -3.53
C VAL A 200 15.28 8.38 -5.03
N VAL A 201 14.38 7.50 -5.50
CA VAL A 201 14.32 7.09 -6.92
C VAL A 201 14.00 8.27 -7.83
N ALA A 202 13.05 9.13 -7.44
CA ALA A 202 12.66 10.31 -8.19
C ALA A 202 13.83 11.29 -8.33
N VAL A 203 14.58 11.55 -7.25
CA VAL A 203 15.74 12.44 -7.31
C VAL A 203 16.89 11.84 -8.11
N GLU A 204 17.18 10.53 -7.99
CA GLU A 204 18.17 9.86 -8.84
C GLU A 204 17.83 10.02 -10.33
N HIS A 205 16.56 9.80 -10.69
CA HIS A 205 16.11 9.92 -12.07
C HIS A 205 16.15 11.37 -12.58
N VAL A 206 15.57 12.31 -11.84
CA VAL A 206 15.40 13.71 -12.29
C VAL A 206 16.70 14.52 -12.17
N VAL A 207 17.42 14.43 -11.05
CA VAL A 207 18.58 15.30 -10.77
C VAL A 207 19.87 14.71 -11.32
N PHE A 208 20.15 13.43 -11.02
CA PHE A 208 21.43 12.82 -11.38
C PHE A 208 21.46 12.23 -12.79
N ARG A 209 20.33 11.72 -13.26
CA ARG A 209 20.17 11.14 -14.60
C ARG A 209 19.45 12.06 -15.58
N ARG A 210 19.02 13.25 -15.13
CA ARG A 210 18.40 14.30 -15.96
C ARG A 210 17.17 13.84 -16.76
N GLY A 211 16.43 12.87 -16.22
CA GLY A 211 15.27 12.28 -16.89
C GLY A 211 15.61 11.36 -18.06
N ASP A 212 16.87 10.98 -18.25
CA ASP A 212 17.29 10.11 -19.34
C ASP A 212 17.21 8.63 -18.92
N TRP A 213 16.28 7.90 -19.53
CA TRP A 213 16.12 6.46 -19.34
C TRP A 213 17.28 5.66 -19.95
N ALA A 214 18.01 6.19 -20.94
CA ALA A 214 19.17 5.54 -21.53
C ALA A 214 20.40 5.59 -20.61
N ALA A 215 20.39 6.43 -19.58
CA ALA A 215 21.46 6.49 -18.59
C ALA A 215 21.49 5.25 -17.67
N TYR A 216 20.45 4.40 -17.68
CA TYR A 216 20.44 3.13 -16.96
C TYR A 216 21.11 2.04 -17.80
N ASP A 217 22.37 1.74 -17.49
CA ASP A 217 23.07 0.62 -18.13
C ASP A 217 22.54 -0.70 -17.59
N ILE A 218 21.69 -1.35 -18.39
CA ILE A 218 21.11 -2.66 -18.07
C ILE A 218 22.21 -3.72 -18.03
N SER A 219 23.32 -3.58 -18.75
CA SER A 219 24.36 -4.63 -18.81
C SER A 219 25.11 -4.84 -17.50
N ASP A 220 25.11 -3.83 -16.63
CA ASP A 220 25.85 -3.83 -15.36
C ASP A 220 25.02 -4.35 -14.17
N TRP A 221 23.75 -4.72 -14.39
CA TRP A 221 22.78 -5.07 -13.34
C TRP A 221 23.24 -6.18 -12.38
N ASN A 222 23.99 -7.17 -12.88
CA ASN A 222 24.45 -8.32 -12.10
C ASN A 222 25.96 -8.26 -11.75
N THR A 223 26.57 -7.08 -11.84
CA THR A 223 28.00 -6.91 -11.52
C THR A 223 28.17 -5.97 -10.33
N PRO A 224 28.28 -6.49 -9.08
CA PRO A 224 28.36 -5.66 -7.87
C PRO A 224 29.49 -4.62 -7.90
N LYS A 225 30.60 -4.92 -8.58
CA LYS A 225 31.75 -4.01 -8.71
C LYS A 225 31.47 -2.79 -9.58
N LYS A 226 30.47 -2.81 -10.44
CA LYS A 226 30.12 -1.70 -11.33
C LYS A 226 29.00 -0.82 -10.79
N LEU A 227 28.23 -1.35 -9.83
CA LEU A 227 27.17 -0.64 -9.15
C LEU A 227 27.72 0.31 -8.06
N PRO A 228 27.05 1.45 -7.80
CA PRO A 228 27.37 2.28 -6.66
C PRO A 228 27.08 1.53 -5.35
N PRO A 229 27.81 1.84 -4.26
CA PRO A 229 27.69 1.10 -3.00
C PRO A 229 26.33 1.28 -2.31
N GLY A 230 25.51 2.25 -2.72
CA GLY A 230 24.14 2.43 -2.24
C GLY A 230 24.05 3.04 -0.85
N ILE A 231 25.17 3.45 -0.26
CA ILE A 231 25.24 4.03 1.08
C ILE A 231 24.49 5.37 1.12
N ALA A 232 24.56 6.15 0.03
CA ALA A 232 23.80 7.39 -0.10
C ALA A 232 22.28 7.16 -0.09
N ALA A 233 21.82 6.10 -0.76
CA ALA A 233 20.40 5.75 -0.81
C ALA A 233 19.91 5.25 0.55
N ILE A 234 20.67 4.36 1.20
CA ILE A 234 20.33 3.85 2.54
C ILE A 234 20.29 5.00 3.56
N GLY A 235 21.29 5.88 3.55
CA GLY A 235 21.31 7.06 4.42
C GLY A 235 20.12 7.99 4.18
N ALA A 236 19.78 8.26 2.91
CA ALA A 236 18.64 9.10 2.56
C ALA A 236 17.27 8.46 2.89
N CYS A 237 17.18 7.13 2.97
CA CYS A 237 15.96 6.46 3.45
C CYS A 237 15.86 6.45 4.97
N VAL A 238 16.98 6.27 5.69
CA VAL A 238 16.98 6.12 7.16
C VAL A 238 16.96 7.47 7.89
N CYS A 239 17.73 8.45 7.44
CA CYS A 239 17.83 9.75 8.12
C CYS A 239 16.48 10.49 8.28
N PRO A 240 15.55 10.46 7.30
CA PRO A 240 14.23 11.07 7.45
C PRO A 240 13.41 10.52 8.61
N PHE A 241 13.63 9.27 9.07
CA PHE A 241 12.89 8.70 10.20
C PHE A 241 13.02 9.53 11.48
N GLY A 242 14.10 10.28 11.65
CA GLY A 242 14.26 11.20 12.76
C GLY A 242 13.18 12.30 12.82
N LEU A 243 12.62 12.69 11.66
CA LEU A 243 11.52 13.68 11.57
C LEU A 243 10.18 13.03 11.24
N ILE A 244 10.15 11.89 10.55
CA ILE A 244 8.91 11.13 10.30
C ILE A 244 8.30 10.66 11.63
N VAL A 245 9.09 10.11 12.55
CA VAL A 245 8.55 9.58 13.83
C VAL A 245 7.83 10.67 14.64
N PRO A 246 8.39 11.89 14.83
CA PRO A 246 7.66 12.99 15.47
C PRO A 246 6.40 13.50 14.73
N CYS A 247 6.31 13.25 13.42
CA CYS A 247 5.23 13.70 12.53
C CYS A 247 4.15 12.64 12.26
N MET A 248 4.37 11.42 12.75
CA MET A 248 3.51 10.25 12.57
C MET A 248 2.30 10.30 13.52
N ASP A 249 1.11 10.05 13.00
CA ASP A 249 -0.13 9.88 13.78
C ASP A 249 -0.73 8.50 13.50
N GLN A 250 -0.28 7.51 14.28
CA GLN A 250 -0.67 6.11 14.14
C GLN A 250 -1.19 5.59 15.50
N VAL A 251 -1.91 4.47 15.51
CA VAL A 251 -2.60 3.97 16.73
C VAL A 251 -1.59 3.64 17.83
N TRP A 252 -0.44 3.07 17.47
CA TRP A 252 0.67 2.76 18.39
C TRP A 252 1.46 3.96 18.92
N PHE A 253 1.48 5.08 18.20
CA PHE A 253 2.32 6.24 18.51
C PHE A 253 1.86 7.48 17.73
N THR A 254 1.47 8.51 18.50
CA THR A 254 1.23 9.86 17.98
C THR A 254 2.38 10.78 18.39
N GLY A 255 3.15 11.23 17.41
CA GLY A 255 4.24 12.17 17.59
C GLY A 255 3.77 13.57 18.03
N PRO A 256 4.64 14.37 18.68
CA PRO A 256 4.27 15.67 19.22
C PRO A 256 3.83 16.67 18.15
N ILE A 257 4.34 16.57 16.92
CA ILE A 257 3.94 17.42 15.80
C ILE A 257 2.61 16.94 15.24
N ALA A 258 2.44 15.62 15.13
CA ALA A 258 1.24 15.00 14.57
C ALA A 258 -0.04 15.30 15.37
N ARG A 259 0.07 15.62 16.67
CA ARG A 259 -1.07 16.02 17.52
C ARG A 259 -1.79 17.27 17.01
N THR A 260 -1.06 18.20 16.38
CA THR A 260 -1.64 19.46 15.88
C THR A 260 -1.88 19.42 14.37
N THR A 261 -1.02 18.74 13.61
CA THR A 261 -1.08 18.72 12.14
C THR A 261 -1.86 17.55 11.55
N GLY A 262 -2.01 16.45 12.30
CA GLY A 262 -2.34 15.13 11.73
C GLY A 262 -1.12 14.40 11.19
N ASP A 263 -1.36 13.25 10.56
CA ASP A 263 -0.29 12.45 9.97
C ASP A 263 0.30 13.15 8.74
N ILE A 264 1.47 13.76 8.93
CA ILE A 264 2.27 14.36 7.84
C ILE A 264 3.58 13.60 7.62
N GLY A 265 3.72 12.41 8.22
CA GLY A 265 4.92 11.59 8.09
C GLY A 265 5.19 11.18 6.65
N PHE A 266 4.12 11.04 5.86
CA PHE A 266 4.17 10.74 4.44
C PHE A 266 4.89 11.85 3.64
N GLU A 267 4.42 13.09 3.72
CA GLU A 267 4.93 14.25 2.97
C GLU A 267 6.34 14.60 3.42
N VAL A 268 6.57 14.56 4.74
CA VAL A 268 7.89 14.80 5.32
C VAL A 268 8.88 13.75 4.83
N GLY A 269 8.49 12.47 4.78
CA GLY A 269 9.35 11.40 4.29
C GLY A 269 9.75 11.60 2.82
N LEU A 270 8.80 11.96 1.96
CA LEU A 270 9.04 12.20 0.53
C LEU A 270 10.00 13.38 0.29
N VAL A 271 9.75 14.51 0.94
CA VAL A 271 10.54 15.74 0.73
C VAL A 271 11.92 15.59 1.35
N LEU A 272 11.99 15.09 2.59
CA LEU A 272 13.25 15.01 3.33
C LEU A 272 14.18 13.94 2.74
N SER A 273 13.66 12.80 2.29
CA SER A 273 14.49 11.80 1.61
C SER A 273 15.08 12.34 0.32
N GLY A 274 14.27 13.06 -0.48
CA GLY A 274 14.73 13.69 -1.72
C GLY A 274 15.81 14.75 -1.46
N LEU A 275 15.59 15.63 -0.48
CA LEU A 275 16.55 16.68 -0.12
C LEU A 275 17.87 16.11 0.43
N LEU A 276 17.81 15.06 1.25
CA LEU A 276 19.01 14.42 1.80
C LEU A 276 19.75 13.56 0.77
N TYR A 277 19.05 13.01 -0.21
CA TYR A 277 19.67 12.20 -1.24
C TYR A 277 20.62 13.01 -2.13
N ILE A 278 20.30 14.27 -2.43
CA ILE A 278 21.14 15.15 -3.27
C ILE A 278 22.58 15.27 -2.71
N PRO A 279 22.82 15.74 -1.47
CA PRO A 279 24.18 15.87 -0.94
C PRO A 279 24.84 14.51 -0.74
N PHE A 280 24.11 13.48 -0.28
CA PHE A 280 24.69 12.15 -0.07
C PHE A 280 25.17 11.51 -1.36
N ARG A 281 24.38 11.61 -2.44
CA ARG A 281 24.74 11.09 -3.75
C ARG A 281 25.87 11.89 -4.40
N ALA A 282 25.90 13.21 -4.22
CA ALA A 282 27.02 14.04 -4.66
C ALA A 282 28.33 13.67 -3.95
N LEU A 283 28.28 13.36 -2.64
CA LEU A 283 29.43 12.88 -1.88
C LEU A 283 29.87 11.49 -2.35
N GLU A 284 28.94 10.57 -2.54
CA GLU A 284 29.21 9.21 -3.04
C GLU A 284 29.91 9.24 -4.40
N LYS A 285 29.43 10.07 -5.33
CA LYS A 285 30.09 10.29 -6.64
C LYS A 285 31.50 10.84 -6.50
N ARG A 286 31.75 11.73 -5.53
CA ARG A 286 33.09 12.29 -5.29
C ARG A 286 34.06 11.27 -4.69
N VAL A 287 33.59 10.44 -3.77
CA VAL A 287 34.42 9.45 -3.05
C VAL A 287 34.69 8.23 -3.91
N PHE A 288 33.66 7.68 -4.57
CA PHE A 288 33.76 6.43 -5.32
C PHE A 288 33.97 6.62 -6.82
N ARG A 289 33.96 7.87 -7.32
CA ARG A 289 34.09 8.21 -8.76
C ARG A 289 33.11 7.43 -9.67
N LYS A 290 31.95 7.08 -9.14
CA LYS A 290 30.86 6.34 -9.80
C LYS A 290 29.53 7.00 -9.46
#